data_AF-A0A7L0JSG9-F1
#
_entry.id   AF-A0A7L0JSG9-F1
#
_cell.length_a   1.000
_cell.length_b   1.000
_cell.length_c   1.000
_cell.angle_alpha   90.00
_cell.angle_beta   90.00
_cell.angle_gamma   90.00
#
_symmetry.space_group_name_H-M   'P 1'
#
loop_
_entity.id
_entity.type
_entity.pdbx_description
1 polymer ?
#
loop_
_entity_poly.entity_id
_entity_poly.type
_entity_poly.pdbx_seq_one_letter_code
_entity_poly.pdbx_strand_id
1 'polypeptide(L)'
;METDGLEWLLVPMHQLVSWGAAGAMVFGGVVPYIPQYRDIRRTQNAEGFSTYVCLVLLVANILRILFWFGRRFESPLLWQSIIMIITMLLMLKLCTEVRVSNDLNIKRRSFAAADSKDEEIKAPPRRSYLDFDLNYFWHWSKFTDYVQCVLTFTGVTGYITYLWLDSSLFVETLGFLAVFSEAMLGVPQLYRNYQNRSTEGM
;
A
#
# COMPACT_ATOMS: atom_id res chain seq x y z
N MET A 1 -21.93 -22.39 -44.92
CA MET A 1 -20.48 -22.35 -45.27
C MET A 1 -19.90 -20.95 -45.07
N GLU A 2 -20.47 -20.15 -44.14
CA GLU A 2 -20.02 -18.76 -43.83
C GLU A 2 -19.57 -18.62 -42.36
N THR A 3 -19.71 -19.66 -41.54
CA THR A 3 -19.34 -19.68 -40.12
C THR A 3 -17.83 -19.78 -39.93
N ASP A 4 -17.13 -20.51 -40.80
CA ASP A 4 -15.71 -20.85 -40.61
C ASP A 4 -14.77 -19.66 -40.87
N GLY A 5 -15.18 -18.70 -41.71
CA GLY A 5 -14.40 -17.49 -42.02
C GLY A 5 -14.45 -16.44 -40.90
N LEU A 6 -15.54 -16.38 -40.14
CA LEU A 6 -15.68 -15.49 -38.98
C LEU A 6 -14.89 -16.04 -37.78
N GLU A 7 -14.88 -17.34 -37.55
CA GLU A 7 -14.14 -17.96 -36.44
C GLU A 7 -12.62 -17.69 -36.51
N TRP A 8 -12.03 -17.71 -37.71
CA TRP A 8 -10.59 -17.43 -37.89
C TRP A 8 -10.20 -15.99 -37.52
N LEU A 9 -11.10 -15.01 -37.67
CA LEU A 9 -10.88 -13.62 -37.22
C LEU A 9 -11.23 -13.44 -35.73
N LEU A 10 -12.23 -14.16 -35.24
CA LEU A 10 -12.68 -14.07 -33.84
C LEU A 10 -11.63 -14.62 -32.86
N VAL A 11 -10.86 -15.65 -33.23
CA VAL A 11 -9.79 -16.20 -32.37
C VAL A 11 -8.68 -15.18 -32.07
N PRO A 12 -8.01 -14.53 -33.04
CA PRO A 12 -6.98 -13.53 -32.76
C PRO A 12 -7.56 -12.27 -32.11
N MET A 13 -8.79 -11.87 -32.44
CA MET A 13 -9.48 -10.78 -31.75
C MET A 13 -9.72 -11.10 -30.26
N HIS A 14 -10.22 -12.29 -29.95
CA HIS A 14 -10.43 -12.74 -28.58
C HIS A 14 -9.09 -12.86 -27.82
N GLN A 15 -8.03 -13.33 -28.47
CA GLN A 15 -6.70 -13.33 -27.90
C GLN A 15 -6.22 -11.92 -27.58
N LEU A 16 -6.30 -10.97 -28.51
CA LEU A 16 -5.93 -9.59 -28.25
C LEU A 16 -6.72 -8.96 -27.11
N VAL A 17 -8.04 -9.20 -27.05
CA VAL A 17 -8.89 -8.72 -25.96
C VAL A 17 -8.49 -9.36 -24.63
N SER A 18 -8.24 -10.67 -24.60
CA SER A 18 -7.84 -11.38 -23.37
C SER A 18 -6.47 -10.93 -22.86
N TRP A 19 -5.49 -10.72 -23.74
CA TRP A 19 -4.17 -10.19 -23.38
C TRP A 19 -4.27 -8.74 -22.90
N GLY A 20 -5.10 -7.92 -23.56
CA GLY A 20 -5.39 -6.55 -23.14
C GLY A 20 -6.06 -6.50 -21.76
N ALA A 21 -7.05 -7.35 -21.52
CA ALA A 21 -7.74 -7.47 -20.24
C ALA A 21 -6.82 -7.97 -19.13
N ALA A 22 -5.96 -8.96 -19.40
CA ALA A 22 -4.96 -9.44 -18.45
C ALA A 22 -3.97 -8.31 -18.08
N GLY A 23 -3.49 -7.55 -19.06
CA GLY A 23 -2.65 -6.37 -18.83
C GLY A 23 -3.37 -5.31 -17.98
N ALA A 24 -4.61 -4.99 -18.32
CA ALA A 24 -5.41 -4.03 -17.57
C ALA A 24 -5.69 -4.48 -16.12
N MET A 25 -5.91 -5.78 -15.88
CA MET A 25 -6.06 -6.32 -14.52
C MET A 25 -4.77 -6.19 -13.72
N VAL A 26 -3.62 -6.50 -14.32
CA VAL A 26 -2.31 -6.46 -13.66
C VAL A 26 -1.89 -5.02 -13.32
N PHE A 27 -2.04 -4.09 -14.26
CA PHE A 27 -1.56 -2.72 -14.11
C PHE A 27 -2.63 -1.75 -13.62
N GLY A 28 -3.91 -2.07 -13.73
CA GLY A 28 -5.02 -1.15 -13.43
C GLY A 28 -4.96 -0.61 -12.00
N GLY A 29 -4.60 -1.46 -11.04
CA GLY A 29 -4.41 -1.02 -9.65
C GLY A 29 -3.20 -0.10 -9.44
N VAL A 30 -2.18 -0.16 -10.29
CA VAL A 30 -0.92 0.59 -10.16
C VAL A 30 -1.02 2.00 -10.76
N VAL A 31 -1.79 2.15 -11.84
CA VAL A 31 -2.00 3.41 -12.58
C VAL A 31 -2.26 4.63 -11.68
N PRO A 32 -3.18 4.59 -10.68
CA PRO A 32 -3.46 5.77 -9.84
C PRO A 32 -2.28 6.19 -8.95
N TYR A 33 -1.35 5.29 -8.65
CA TYR A 33 -0.18 5.59 -7.84
C TYR A 33 0.90 6.32 -8.65
N ILE A 34 0.94 6.18 -9.98
CA ILE A 34 1.93 6.88 -10.82
C ILE A 34 1.84 8.41 -10.69
N PRO A 35 0.68 9.07 -10.89
CA PRO A 35 0.59 10.51 -10.70
C PRO A 35 0.85 10.92 -9.25
N GLN A 36 0.39 10.14 -8.28
CA GLN A 36 0.65 10.38 -6.85
C GLN A 36 2.15 10.34 -6.52
N TYR A 37 2.92 9.43 -7.12
CA TYR A 37 4.37 9.34 -6.92
C TYR A 37 5.06 10.58 -7.46
N ARG A 38 4.66 11.02 -8.66
CA ARG A 38 5.22 12.20 -9.31
C ARG A 38 4.91 13.46 -8.52
N ASP A 39 3.70 13.55 -7.96
CA ASP A 39 3.28 14.69 -7.16
C ASP A 39 4.09 14.82 -5.87
N ILE A 40 4.19 13.74 -5.07
CA ILE A 40 5.00 13.72 -3.83
C ILE A 40 6.47 14.05 -4.13
N ARG A 41 7.02 13.50 -5.21
CA ARG A 41 8.41 13.78 -5.62
C ARG A 41 8.59 15.25 -6.00
N ARG A 42 7.60 15.89 -6.61
CA ARG A 42 7.67 17.29 -7.03
C ARG A 42 7.47 18.26 -5.87
N THR A 43 6.49 18.00 -5.01
CA THR A 43 6.13 18.88 -3.89
C THR A 43 7.09 18.74 -2.73
N GLN A 44 7.84 17.62 -2.64
CA GLN A 44 8.64 17.27 -1.45
C GLN A 44 7.81 17.34 -0.17
N ASN A 45 6.51 17.05 -0.28
CA ASN A 45 5.60 17.00 0.84
C ASN A 45 4.87 15.64 0.82
N ALA A 46 5.11 14.84 1.85
CA ALA A 46 4.51 13.53 2.04
C ALA A 46 3.36 13.53 3.07
N GLU A 47 2.94 14.70 3.58
CA GLU A 47 1.88 14.81 4.60
C GLU A 47 0.50 14.41 4.08
N GLY A 48 0.25 14.55 2.77
CA GLY A 48 -1.01 14.15 2.14
C GLY A 48 -1.14 12.64 1.88
N PHE A 49 -0.06 11.87 1.99
CA PHE A 49 -0.06 10.42 1.75
C PHE A 49 -0.01 9.63 3.05
N SER A 50 -0.99 8.74 3.23
CA SER A 50 -1.05 7.89 4.42
C SER A 50 -0.16 6.66 4.24
N THR A 51 0.94 6.59 5.00
CA THR A 51 1.80 5.38 5.06
C THR A 51 1.03 4.17 5.59
N TYR A 52 -0.08 4.37 6.32
CA TYR A 52 -0.98 3.32 6.77
C TYR A 52 -1.75 2.66 5.61
N VAL A 53 -2.19 3.44 4.63
CA VAL A 53 -2.84 2.89 3.43
C VAL A 53 -1.84 1.97 2.72
N CYS A 54 -0.60 2.43 2.56
CA CYS A 54 0.47 1.61 1.99
C CYS A 54 0.70 0.31 2.78
N LEU A 55 0.73 0.37 4.12
CA LEU A 55 0.81 -0.83 4.97
C LEU A 55 -0.35 -1.80 4.72
N VAL A 56 -1.59 -1.31 4.76
CA VAL A 56 -2.78 -2.15 4.61
C VAL A 56 -2.79 -2.80 3.23
N LEU A 57 -2.43 -2.07 2.15
CA LEU A 57 -2.25 -2.66 0.82
C LEU A 57 -1.14 -3.71 0.79
N LEU A 58 0.01 -3.46 1.42
CA LEU A 58 1.09 -4.45 1.49
C LEU A 58 0.61 -5.74 2.17
N VAL A 59 -0.05 -5.62 3.31
CA VAL A 59 -0.62 -6.75 4.04
C VAL A 59 -1.66 -7.49 3.20
N ALA A 60 -2.61 -6.78 2.58
CA ALA A 60 -3.64 -7.37 1.72
C ALA A 60 -3.04 -8.19 0.57
N ASN A 61 -2.02 -7.64 -0.11
CA ASN A 61 -1.37 -8.32 -1.24
C ASN A 61 -0.49 -9.50 -0.78
N ILE A 62 0.14 -9.42 0.39
CA ILE A 62 0.85 -10.56 0.99
C ILE A 62 -0.14 -11.68 1.32
N LEU A 63 -1.27 -11.36 1.96
CA LEU A 63 -2.31 -12.34 2.28
C LEU A 63 -2.89 -12.99 1.01
N ARG A 64 -3.07 -12.24 -0.09
CA ARG A 64 -3.44 -12.82 -1.40
C ARG A 64 -2.42 -13.81 -1.93
N ILE A 65 -1.13 -13.49 -1.85
CA ILE A 65 -0.06 -14.41 -2.28
C ILE A 65 -0.06 -15.67 -1.41
N LEU A 66 -0.25 -15.55 -0.09
CA LEU A 66 -0.37 -16.69 0.81
C LEU A 66 -1.62 -17.54 0.51
N PHE A 67 -2.76 -16.91 0.23
CA PHE A 67 -3.97 -17.59 -0.21
C PHE A 67 -3.75 -18.39 -1.50
N TRP A 68 -2.99 -17.83 -2.45
CA TRP A 68 -2.67 -18.53 -3.70
C TRP A 68 -1.94 -19.86 -3.49
N PHE A 69 -1.09 -19.96 -2.45
CA PHE A 69 -0.43 -21.22 -2.11
C PHE A 69 -1.41 -22.30 -1.64
N GLY A 70 -2.46 -21.92 -0.89
CA GLY A 70 -3.51 -22.86 -0.46
C GLY A 70 -4.53 -23.17 -1.56
N ARG A 71 -4.93 -22.17 -2.35
CA ARG A 71 -5.87 -22.32 -3.47
C ARG A 71 -5.38 -21.51 -4.67
N ARG A 72 -4.92 -22.22 -5.71
CA ARG A 72 -4.42 -21.59 -6.95
C ARG A 72 -5.56 -20.91 -7.68
N PHE A 73 -5.46 -19.59 -7.82
CA PHE A 73 -6.30 -18.78 -8.70
C PHE A 73 -5.50 -18.31 -9.92
N GLU A 74 -6.13 -17.59 -10.84
CA GLU A 74 -5.51 -17.20 -12.11
C GLU A 74 -4.21 -16.40 -11.95
N SER A 75 -3.19 -16.78 -12.73
CA SER A 75 -1.86 -16.18 -12.72
C SER A 75 -1.82 -14.64 -12.88
N PRO A 76 -2.72 -13.97 -13.63
CA PRO A 76 -2.73 -12.50 -13.72
C PRO A 76 -2.94 -11.79 -12.38
N LEU A 77 -3.81 -12.31 -11.52
CA LEU A 77 -4.08 -11.71 -10.20
C LEU A 77 -2.87 -11.86 -9.25
N LEU A 78 -2.06 -12.91 -9.44
CA LEU A 78 -0.83 -13.09 -8.68
C LEU A 78 0.18 -12.02 -9.10
N TRP A 79 0.37 -11.83 -10.40
CA TRP A 79 1.21 -10.77 -10.94
C TRP A 79 0.73 -9.38 -10.52
N GLN A 80 -0.58 -9.15 -10.51
CA GLN A 80 -1.19 -7.93 -9.99
C GLN A 80 -0.76 -7.66 -8.53
N SER A 81 -0.83 -8.68 -7.67
CA SER A 81 -0.44 -8.55 -6.25
C SER A 81 1.07 -8.29 -6.09
N ILE A 82 1.91 -8.96 -6.88
CA ILE A 82 3.37 -8.77 -6.85
C ILE A 82 3.74 -7.34 -7.30
N ILE A 83 3.19 -6.87 -8.41
CA ILE A 83 3.49 -5.51 -8.90
C ILE A 83 2.96 -4.47 -7.91
N MET A 84 1.77 -4.68 -7.35
CA MET A 84 1.22 -3.80 -6.32
C MET A 84 2.15 -3.70 -5.10
N ILE A 85 2.69 -4.82 -4.60
CA ILE A 85 3.67 -4.80 -3.50
C ILE A 85 4.91 -3.96 -3.87
N ILE A 86 5.46 -4.15 -5.07
CA ILE A 86 6.62 -3.39 -5.54
C ILE A 86 6.29 -1.88 -5.57
N THR A 87 5.15 -1.50 -6.15
CA THR A 87 4.70 -0.11 -6.21
C THR A 87 4.54 0.49 -4.81
N MET A 88 3.92 -0.26 -3.87
CA MET A 88 3.75 0.19 -2.49
C MET A 88 5.10 0.39 -1.79
N LEU A 89 6.06 -0.51 -1.97
CA LEU A 89 7.41 -0.35 -1.41
C LEU A 89 8.14 0.87 -2.00
N LEU A 90 8.02 1.12 -3.31
CA LEU A 90 8.59 2.31 -3.96
C LEU A 90 7.97 3.60 -3.44
N MET A 91 6.64 3.62 -3.27
CA MET A 91 5.93 4.74 -2.66
C MET A 91 6.37 4.99 -1.24
N LEU A 92 6.47 3.93 -0.44
CA LEU A 92 6.90 4.02 0.95
C LEU A 92 8.32 4.58 1.04
N LYS A 93 9.24 4.08 0.20
CA LYS A 93 10.61 4.60 0.12
C LYS A 93 10.61 6.11 -0.15
N LEU A 94 9.91 6.55 -1.19
CA LEU A 94 9.83 7.98 -1.54
C LEU A 94 9.28 8.81 -0.37
N CYS A 95 8.19 8.35 0.25
CA CYS A 95 7.57 9.07 1.37
C CYS A 95 8.52 9.18 2.57
N THR A 96 9.27 8.12 2.87
CA THR A 96 10.27 8.12 3.95
C THR A 96 11.44 9.06 3.65
N GLU A 97 11.95 9.08 2.42
CA GLU A 97 13.04 9.97 2.00
C GLU A 97 12.63 11.45 2.10
N VAL A 98 11.42 11.78 1.65
CA VAL A 98 10.86 13.13 1.75
C VAL A 98 10.66 13.54 3.22
N ARG A 99 10.10 12.65 4.04
CA ARG A 99 9.88 12.91 5.47
C ARG A 99 11.19 13.16 6.21
N VAL A 100 12.20 12.34 6.00
CA VAL A 100 13.55 12.52 6.59
C VAL A 100 14.16 13.84 6.15
N SER A 101 14.03 14.18 4.87
CA SER A 101 14.54 15.45 4.33
C SER A 101 13.87 16.67 4.98
N ASN A 102 12.55 16.61 5.18
CA ASN A 102 11.81 17.67 5.86
C ASN A 102 12.17 17.80 7.35
N ASP A 103 12.30 16.68 8.07
CA ASP A 103 12.68 16.69 9.48
C ASP A 103 14.08 17.30 9.70
N LEU A 104 15.03 16.95 8.84
CA LEU A 104 16.38 17.56 8.84
C LEU A 104 16.35 19.07 8.56
N ASN A 105 15.50 19.52 7.63
CA ASN A 105 15.35 20.94 7.29
C ASN A 105 14.74 21.73 8.47
N ILE A 106 13.71 21.19 9.11
CA ILE A 106 13.09 21.77 10.31
C ILE A 106 14.13 21.89 11.44
N LYS A 107 14.86 20.80 11.72
CA LYS A 107 15.90 20.79 12.76
C LYS A 107 17.02 21.79 12.48
N ARG A 108 17.44 21.95 11.22
CA ARG A 108 18.42 22.97 10.82
C ARG A 108 17.91 24.38 11.08
N ARG A 109 16.64 24.67 10.74
CA ARG A 109 16.01 25.98 11.00
C ARG A 109 15.90 26.28 12.48
N SER A 110 15.55 25.30 13.31
CA SER A 110 15.48 25.50 14.77
C SER A 110 16.85 25.79 15.39
N PHE A 111 17.93 25.15 14.91
CA PHE A 111 19.29 25.46 15.37
C PHE A 111 19.74 26.86 14.96
N ALA A 112 19.45 27.29 13.72
CA ALA A 112 19.75 28.66 13.27
C ALA A 112 18.93 29.73 14.04
N ALA A 113 17.71 29.40 14.46
CA ALA A 113 16.89 30.30 15.28
C ALA A 113 17.36 30.35 16.74
N ALA A 114 17.85 29.24 17.29
CA ALA A 114 18.38 29.16 18.66
C ALA A 114 19.68 29.97 18.84
N ASP A 115 20.49 30.09 17.79
CA ASP A 115 21.70 30.95 17.79
C ASP A 115 21.38 32.46 17.81
N SER A 116 20.09 32.83 17.64
CA SER A 116 19.64 34.23 17.57
C SER A 116 18.89 34.73 18.81
N LYS A 117 18.48 33.84 19.73
CA LYS A 117 17.71 34.22 20.93
C LYS A 117 18.00 33.31 22.14
N ASP A 118 18.67 33.88 23.15
CA ASP A 118 18.49 33.47 24.54
C ASP A 118 17.07 33.83 24.97
N GLU A 119 16.10 32.92 24.81
CA GLU A 119 14.92 32.89 25.68
C GLU A 119 14.11 31.58 25.55
N GLU A 120 13.93 30.94 26.71
CA GLU A 120 12.95 29.92 27.07
C GLU A 120 12.78 28.68 26.19
N ILE A 121 13.49 27.63 26.60
CA ILE A 121 13.25 26.22 26.27
C ILE A 121 11.84 25.85 26.74
N LYS A 122 10.83 26.00 25.87
CA LYS A 122 9.57 25.29 26.02
C LYS A 122 9.77 23.87 25.52
N ALA A 123 10.19 23.00 26.43
CA ALA A 123 10.40 21.58 26.18
C ALA A 123 9.20 20.98 25.41
N PRO A 124 9.41 20.17 24.35
CA PRO A 124 8.32 19.43 23.74
C PRO A 124 7.65 18.55 24.82
N PRO A 125 6.32 18.42 24.83
CA PRO A 125 5.62 17.74 25.90
C PRO A 125 6.15 16.31 26.02
N ARG A 126 6.56 15.91 27.24
CA ARG A 126 6.90 14.53 27.59
C ARG A 126 5.71 13.66 27.24
N ARG A 127 5.77 12.98 26.09
CA ARG A 127 4.71 12.08 25.65
C ARG A 127 4.68 10.88 26.58
N SER A 128 3.49 10.61 27.10
CA SER A 128 3.18 9.50 27.98
C SER A 128 3.62 8.18 27.32
N TYR A 129 4.44 7.40 28.00
CA TYR A 129 4.96 6.10 27.52
C TYR A 129 3.88 4.99 27.52
N LEU A 130 2.63 5.32 27.83
CA LEU A 130 1.50 4.40 27.96
C LEU A 130 0.30 4.78 27.06
N ASP A 131 0.53 5.49 25.96
CA ASP A 131 -0.41 5.46 24.84
C ASP A 131 0.08 4.39 23.86
N PHE A 132 -0.60 3.23 23.84
CA PHE A 132 -0.57 2.30 22.71
C PHE A 132 -1.23 2.97 21.49
N ASP A 133 -0.69 4.10 21.05
CA ASP A 133 -1.18 4.80 19.88
C ASP A 133 -0.73 3.98 18.67
N LEU A 134 -1.63 3.12 18.17
CA LEU A 134 -1.52 2.48 16.86
C LEU A 134 -1.25 3.53 15.76
N ASN A 135 -1.62 4.79 16.03
CA ASN A 135 -1.31 5.98 15.23
C ASN A 135 0.18 6.30 15.10
N TYR A 136 1.09 5.73 15.90
CA TYR A 136 2.55 5.87 15.71
C TYR A 136 3.25 4.58 15.28
N PHE A 137 2.54 3.45 15.23
CA PHE A 137 3.12 2.15 14.92
C PHE A 137 3.84 2.16 13.56
N TRP A 138 3.33 2.90 12.58
CA TRP A 138 3.88 2.98 11.22
C TRP A 138 4.48 4.35 10.88
N HIS A 139 5.02 5.05 11.89
CA HIS A 139 5.71 6.34 11.75
C HIS A 139 7.23 6.21 11.98
N TRP A 140 7.83 5.13 11.49
CA TRP A 140 9.28 4.94 11.57
C TRP A 140 10.05 5.91 10.68
N SER A 141 11.26 6.26 11.13
CA SER A 141 12.11 7.23 10.43
C SER A 141 12.87 6.61 9.26
N LYS A 142 13.13 5.30 9.29
CA LYS A 142 13.95 4.63 8.28
C LYS A 142 13.12 3.65 7.45
N PHE A 143 13.32 3.68 6.13
CA PHE A 143 12.73 2.72 5.20
C PHE A 143 13.02 1.25 5.59
N THR A 144 14.23 0.98 6.09
CA THR A 144 14.66 -0.37 6.49
C THR A 144 13.76 -0.98 7.56
N ASP A 145 13.31 -0.20 8.53
CA ASP A 145 12.46 -0.69 9.62
C ASP A 145 11.12 -1.18 9.06
N TYR A 146 10.58 -0.46 8.06
CA TYR A 146 9.36 -0.84 7.35
C TYR A 146 9.52 -2.16 6.61
N VAL A 147 10.58 -2.30 5.83
CA VAL A 147 10.86 -3.54 5.09
C VAL A 147 11.06 -4.71 6.05
N GLN A 148 11.80 -4.52 7.13
CA GLN A 148 12.05 -5.57 8.12
C GLN A 148 10.76 -6.05 8.78
N CYS A 149 9.85 -5.13 9.13
CA CYS A 149 8.55 -5.52 9.66
C CYS A 149 7.72 -6.29 8.62
N VAL A 150 7.65 -5.80 7.38
CA VAL A 150 6.91 -6.47 6.30
C VAL A 150 7.46 -7.87 6.06
N LEU A 151 8.79 -8.04 6.03
CA LEU A 151 9.43 -9.34 5.88
C LEU A 151 9.16 -10.27 7.07
N THR A 152 9.22 -9.75 8.29
CA THR A 152 8.93 -10.51 9.51
C THR A 152 7.46 -10.96 9.52
N PHE A 153 6.53 -10.07 9.19
CA PHE A 153 5.11 -10.38 9.04
C PHE A 153 4.87 -11.44 7.97
N THR A 154 5.53 -11.30 6.80
CA THR A 154 5.43 -12.28 5.70
C THR A 154 5.97 -13.64 6.13
N GLY A 155 7.12 -13.68 6.82
CA GLY A 155 7.72 -14.92 7.29
C GLY A 155 6.89 -15.62 8.35
N VAL A 156 6.41 -14.88 9.35
CA VAL A 156 5.56 -15.42 10.43
C VAL A 156 4.23 -15.91 9.87
N THR A 157 3.54 -15.07 9.10
CA THR A 157 2.23 -15.44 8.53
C THR A 157 2.39 -16.56 7.51
N GLY A 158 3.45 -16.54 6.69
CA GLY A 158 3.76 -17.62 5.76
C GLY A 158 4.06 -18.95 6.45
N TYR A 159 4.78 -18.91 7.57
CA TYR A 159 5.04 -20.10 8.39
C TYR A 159 3.74 -20.66 9.00
N ILE A 160 2.88 -19.81 9.56
CA ILE A 160 1.57 -20.22 10.08
C ILE A 160 0.72 -20.83 8.96
N THR A 161 0.70 -20.19 7.78
CA THR A 161 -0.03 -20.69 6.61
C THR A 161 0.48 -22.05 6.15
N TYR A 162 1.79 -22.26 6.18
CA TYR A 162 2.38 -23.56 5.85
C TYR A 162 1.93 -24.66 6.82
N LEU A 163 1.87 -24.38 8.13
CA LEU A 163 1.42 -25.35 9.14
C LEU A 163 -0.07 -25.72 9.00
N TRP A 164 -0.91 -24.76 8.59
CA TRP A 164 -2.37 -24.94 8.49
C TRP A 164 -2.89 -25.08 7.05
N LEU A 165 -2.01 -25.40 6.10
CA LEU A 165 -2.35 -25.41 4.68
C LEU A 165 -3.44 -26.44 4.32
N ASP A 166 -3.52 -27.54 5.06
CA ASP A 166 -4.53 -28.60 4.86
C ASP A 166 -5.94 -28.17 5.31
N SER A 167 -6.07 -27.11 6.11
CA SER A 167 -7.36 -26.64 6.61
C SER A 167 -8.02 -25.67 5.63
N SER A 168 -9.10 -26.11 4.97
CA SER A 168 -9.87 -25.25 4.05
C SER A 168 -10.42 -23.99 4.73
N LEU A 169 -10.88 -24.11 5.99
CA LEU A 169 -11.41 -22.98 6.75
C LEU A 169 -10.35 -21.90 6.94
N PHE A 170 -9.12 -22.29 7.29
CA PHE A 170 -8.03 -21.35 7.49
C PHE A 170 -7.67 -20.63 6.18
N VAL A 171 -7.51 -21.37 5.09
CA VAL A 171 -7.20 -20.79 3.76
C VAL A 171 -8.31 -19.83 3.31
N GLU A 172 -9.58 -20.18 3.52
CA GLU A 172 -10.70 -19.30 3.16
C GLU A 172 -10.76 -18.04 4.02
N THR A 173 -10.49 -18.15 5.32
CA THR A 173 -10.42 -16.96 6.20
C THR A 173 -9.27 -16.03 5.80
N LEU A 174 -8.11 -16.57 5.40
CA LEU A 174 -7.01 -15.77 4.86
C LEU A 174 -7.42 -15.00 3.59
N GLY A 175 -8.06 -15.69 2.64
CA GLY A 175 -8.55 -15.06 1.41
C GLY A 175 -9.60 -13.98 1.70
N PHE A 176 -10.52 -14.24 2.63
CA PHE A 176 -11.49 -13.27 3.11
C PHE A 176 -10.82 -12.04 3.71
N LEU A 177 -9.86 -12.22 4.62
CA LEU A 177 -9.11 -11.12 5.23
C LEU A 177 -8.34 -10.30 4.20
N ALA A 178 -7.75 -10.95 3.19
CA ALA A 178 -7.06 -10.26 2.11
C ALA A 178 -7.99 -9.32 1.33
N VAL A 179 -9.15 -9.81 0.89
CA VAL A 179 -10.13 -9.00 0.14
C VAL A 179 -10.80 -7.96 1.04
N PHE A 180 -11.10 -8.32 2.29
CA PHE A 180 -11.71 -7.43 3.27
C PHE A 180 -10.81 -6.23 3.58
N SER A 181 -9.52 -6.47 3.83
CA SER A 181 -8.55 -5.39 4.09
C SER A 181 -8.43 -4.43 2.91
N GLU A 182 -8.49 -4.92 1.67
CA GLU A 182 -8.51 -4.06 0.48
C GLU A 182 -9.80 -3.26 0.35
N ALA A 183 -10.95 -3.88 0.60
CA ALA A 183 -12.25 -3.19 0.56
C ALA A 183 -12.35 -2.07 1.61
N MET A 184 -11.70 -2.25 2.77
CA MET A 184 -11.68 -1.23 3.84
C MET A 184 -10.92 0.05 3.47
N LEU A 185 -10.06 0.03 2.45
CA LEU A 185 -9.27 1.22 2.06
C LEU A 185 -10.13 2.39 1.59
N GLY A 186 -11.29 2.12 0.98
CA GLY A 186 -12.23 3.15 0.55
C GLY A 186 -13.09 3.72 1.68
N VAL A 187 -13.17 3.05 2.83
CA VAL A 187 -14.08 3.44 3.93
C VAL A 187 -13.72 4.79 4.56
N PRO A 188 -12.43 5.10 4.86
CA PRO A 188 -12.07 6.40 5.42
C PRO A 188 -12.38 7.56 4.48
N GLN A 189 -12.22 7.35 3.17
CA GLN A 189 -12.53 8.36 2.14
C GLN A 189 -14.04 8.58 2.04
N LEU A 190 -14.82 7.49 2.02
CA LEU A 190 -16.29 7.53 2.02
C LEU A 190 -16.84 8.25 3.26
N TYR A 191 -16.31 7.93 4.43
CA TYR A 191 -16.75 8.52 5.70
C TYR A 191 -16.48 10.03 5.74
N ARG A 192 -15.30 10.48 5.30
CA ARG A 192 -14.98 11.92 5.21
C ARG A 192 -15.88 12.65 4.24
N ASN A 193 -16.18 12.07 3.08
CA ASN A 193 -17.09 12.66 2.10
C ASN A 193 -18.52 12.78 2.68
N TYR A 194 -19.01 11.73 3.37
CA TYR A 194 -20.29 11.76 4.05
C TYR A 194 -20.38 12.87 5.11
N GLN A 195 -19.33 13.05 5.91
CA GLN A 195 -19.27 14.09 6.94
C GLN A 195 -19.18 15.50 6.34
N ASN A 196 -18.40 15.67 5.26
CA ASN A 196 -18.18 16.97 4.62
C ASN A 196 -19.27 17.35 3.62
N ARG A 197 -20.21 16.45 3.29
CA ARG A 197 -21.23 16.60 2.23
C ARG A 197 -20.68 17.13 0.90
N SER A 198 -19.40 16.85 0.62
CA SER A 198 -18.68 17.33 -0.55
C SER A 198 -17.85 16.20 -1.13
N THR A 199 -17.93 16.06 -2.45
CA THR A 199 -17.12 15.12 -3.23
C THR A 199 -15.84 15.74 -3.76
N GLU A 200 -15.42 16.91 -3.26
CA GLU A 200 -14.11 17.47 -3.58
C GLU A 200 -13.00 16.57 -3.04
N GLY A 201 -12.36 15.80 -3.92
CA GLY A 201 -11.20 14.96 -3.60
C GLY A 201 -11.31 13.47 -3.98
N MET A 202 -12.39 13.05 -4.65
CA MET A 202 -12.43 11.76 -5.38
C MET A 202 -11.82 11.88 -6.77
#